data_AF-A0A660SJB2-F1
#
_entry.id   AF-A0A660SJB2-F1
#
_cell.length_a   1.000
_cell.length_b   1.000
_cell.length_c   1.000
_cell.angle_alpha   90.00
_cell.angle_beta   90.00
_cell.angle_gamma   90.00
#
_symmetry.space_group_name_H-M   'P 1'
#
loop_
_entity.id
_entity.type
_entity.pdbx_description
1 polymer ?
#
loop_
_entity_poly.entity_id
_entity_poly.type
_entity_poly.pdbx_seq_one_letter_code
_entity_poly.pdbx_strand_id
1 'polypeptide(L)'
;MYGNKKLIFIGIAVILALLIGLGLFFIFRGSGGQGGDRGTIEVPSKRDNMLSLAQDYSDQGEYQMALDLLNQLLIEDSADEDARELRDEVLAARKAEGEASKQAELDALKEQNEQLAESLDRLGDTINRENPED
;
A
#
# COMPACT_ATOMS: atom_id res chain seq x y z
N MET A 1 33.34 -3.62 2.78
CA MET A 1 32.47 -2.59 3.39
C MET A 1 31.13 -3.21 3.79
N TYR A 2 31.05 -3.84 4.97
CA TYR A 2 29.83 -4.50 5.49
C TYR A 2 29.38 -3.87 6.83
N GLY A 3 29.68 -2.59 7.06
CA GLY A 3 29.44 -1.91 8.34
C GLY A 3 28.07 -1.24 8.48
N ASN A 4 27.40 -0.88 7.37
CA ASN A 4 26.25 0.04 7.43
C ASN A 4 24.90 -0.65 7.22
N LYS A 5 24.89 -1.90 6.73
CA LYS A 5 23.66 -2.67 6.51
C LYS A 5 23.00 -3.09 7.83
N LYS A 6 23.79 -3.37 8.87
CA LYS A 6 23.29 -3.73 10.21
C LYS A 6 22.58 -2.55 10.90
N LEU A 7 23.03 -1.32 10.67
CA LEU A 7 22.39 -0.11 11.21
C LEU A 7 21.05 0.18 10.50
N ILE A 8 20.92 -0.13 9.22
CA ILE A 8 19.65 -0.02 8.48
C ILE A 8 18.62 -1.02 9.01
N PHE A 9 19.02 -2.27 9.28
CA PHE A 9 18.11 -3.27 9.87
C PHE A 9 17.63 -2.88 11.28
N ILE A 10 18.50 -2.27 12.10
CA ILE A 10 18.12 -1.77 13.42
C ILE A 10 17.16 -0.58 13.30
N GLY A 11 17.39 0.33 12.36
CA GLY A 11 16.50 1.47 12.10
C GLY A 11 15.09 1.03 11.68
N ILE A 12 14.99 0.04 10.80
CA ILE A 12 13.70 -0.53 10.35
C ILE A 12 12.98 -1.24 11.51
N ALA A 13 13.71 -1.98 12.34
CA ALA A 13 13.12 -2.66 13.51
C ALA A 13 12.59 -1.67 14.56
N VAL A 14 13.25 -0.53 14.77
CA VAL A 14 12.80 0.52 15.71
C VAL A 14 11.57 1.25 15.17
N ILE A 15 11.50 1.50 13.86
CA ILE A 15 10.32 2.12 13.23
C ILE A 15 9.12 1.18 13.29
N LEU A 16 9.31 -0.12 13.00
CA LEU A 16 8.26 -1.14 13.17
C LEU A 16 7.76 -1.22 14.62
N ALA A 17 8.67 -1.20 15.61
CA ALA A 17 8.28 -1.21 17.01
C ALA A 17 7.51 0.05 17.44
N LEU A 18 7.86 1.22 16.89
CA LEU A 18 7.16 2.48 17.16
C LEU A 18 5.75 2.52 16.54
N LEU A 19 5.58 1.94 15.35
CA LEU A 19 4.28 1.83 14.68
C LEU A 19 3.34 0.89 15.44
N ILE A 20 3.85 -0.24 15.96
CA ILE A 20 3.10 -1.16 16.83
C ILE A 20 2.74 -0.48 18.17
N GLY A 21 3.65 0.28 18.76
CA GLY A 21 3.44 0.97 20.04
C GLY A 21 2.37 2.08 19.99
N LEU A 22 2.31 2.82 18.88
CA LEU A 22 1.29 3.86 18.67
C LEU A 22 -0.09 3.27 18.30
N GLY A 23 -0.13 2.19 17.51
CA GLY A 23 -1.38 1.48 17.19
C GLY A 23 -2.05 0.86 18.42
N LEU A 24 -1.27 0.23 19.30
CA LEU A 24 -1.78 -0.34 20.54
C LEU A 24 -2.24 0.71 21.56
N PHE A 25 -1.62 1.90 21.59
CA PHE A 25 -2.03 2.98 22.50
C PHE A 25 -3.42 3.53 22.17
N PHE A 26 -3.83 3.51 20.89
CA PHE A 26 -5.16 3.97 20.48
C PHE A 26 -6.25 2.93 20.79
N ILE A 27 -5.94 1.64 20.67
CA ILE A 27 -6.88 0.55 21.00
C ILE A 27 -7.10 0.45 22.52
N PHE A 28 -6.07 0.67 23.34
CA PHE A 28 -6.18 0.53 24.80
C PHE A 28 -6.82 1.72 25.55
N ARG A 29 -7.03 2.88 24.90
CA ARG A 29 -7.62 4.06 25.56
C ARG A 29 -9.14 4.18 25.38
N GLY A 30 -9.76 3.28 24.60
CA GLY A 30 -11.17 3.34 24.22
C GLY A 30 -12.17 2.48 25.02
N SER A 31 -11.75 1.56 25.89
CA SER A 31 -12.70 0.64 26.56
C SER A 31 -12.42 0.46 28.05
N GLY A 32 -12.80 1.45 28.85
CA GLY A 32 -13.15 1.22 30.25
C GLY A 32 -14.49 0.49 30.32
N GLY A 33 -14.46 -0.79 30.67
CA GLY A 33 -15.67 -1.64 30.75
C GLY A 33 -15.42 -2.96 31.48
N GLN A 34 -15.35 -2.84 32.80
CA GLN A 34 -15.33 -3.89 33.82
C GLN A 34 -16.29 -5.07 33.60
N GLY A 35 -15.80 -6.30 33.78
CA GLY A 35 -16.66 -7.48 33.97
C GLY A 35 -15.91 -8.78 33.70
N GLY A 36 -15.63 -9.53 34.75
CA GLY A 36 -14.76 -10.70 34.68
C GLY A 36 -15.33 -11.86 33.87
N ASP A 37 -14.45 -12.48 33.11
CA ASP A 37 -14.49 -13.91 32.90
C ASP A 37 -13.05 -14.41 32.92
N ARG A 38 -12.78 -15.51 33.62
CA ARG A 38 -11.47 -16.17 33.57
C ARG A 38 -11.40 -16.94 32.24
N GLY A 39 -11.46 -16.18 31.15
CA GLY A 39 -11.44 -16.67 29.79
C GLY A 39 -10.15 -17.41 29.54
N THR A 40 -10.27 -18.64 29.06
CA THR A 40 -9.21 -19.33 28.34
C THR A 40 -8.59 -18.33 27.37
N ILE A 41 -7.29 -18.07 27.49
CA ILE A 41 -6.56 -17.29 26.49
C ILE A 41 -6.63 -18.13 25.21
N GLU A 42 -7.60 -17.86 24.34
CA GLU A 42 -7.62 -18.38 22.98
C GLU A 42 -6.43 -17.73 22.29
N VAL A 43 -5.33 -18.48 22.20
CA VAL A 43 -4.23 -18.10 21.34
C VAL A 43 -4.79 -18.17 19.92
N PRO A 44 -4.86 -17.05 19.18
CA PRO A 44 -5.42 -17.06 17.83
C PRO A 44 -4.70 -18.11 17.00
N SER A 45 -5.45 -18.86 16.19
CA SER A 45 -4.83 -19.91 15.39
C SER A 45 -3.82 -19.29 14.43
N LYS A 46 -2.83 -20.08 13.98
CA LYS A 46 -1.90 -19.62 12.93
C LYS A 46 -2.66 -19.07 11.72
N ARG A 47 -3.80 -19.71 11.39
CA ARG A 47 -4.72 -19.31 10.33
C ARG A 47 -5.29 -17.92 10.55
N ASP A 48 -5.85 -17.64 11.73
CA ASP A 48 -6.45 -16.33 12.03
C ASP A 48 -5.41 -15.20 12.05
N ASN A 49 -4.19 -15.48 12.54
CA ASN A 49 -3.10 -14.51 12.50
C ASN A 49 -2.68 -14.18 11.06
N MET A 50 -2.61 -15.18 10.18
CA MET A 50 -2.24 -14.98 8.78
C MET A 50 -3.32 -14.22 8.00
N LEU A 51 -4.61 -14.49 8.26
CA LEU A 51 -5.71 -13.71 7.67
C LEU A 51 -5.66 -12.25 8.12
N SER A 52 -5.48 -12.01 9.43
CA SER A 52 -5.36 -10.66 9.96
C SER A 52 -4.18 -9.90 9.34
N LEU A 53 -3.01 -10.55 9.23
CA LEU A 53 -1.85 -9.95 8.59
C LEU A 53 -2.08 -9.66 7.10
N ALA A 54 -2.76 -10.55 6.39
CA ALA A 54 -3.09 -10.34 4.98
C ALA A 54 -4.05 -9.15 4.80
N GLN A 55 -5.04 -8.99 5.67
CA GLN A 55 -5.91 -7.82 5.69
C GLN A 55 -5.10 -6.54 5.92
N ASP A 56 -4.24 -6.53 6.95
CA ASP A 56 -3.42 -5.37 7.27
C ASP A 56 -2.51 -4.95 6.10
N TYR A 57 -1.93 -5.92 5.38
CA TYR A 57 -1.13 -5.64 4.19
C TYR A 57 -1.98 -5.13 3.04
N SER A 58 -3.19 -5.66 2.85
CA SER A 58 -4.14 -5.16 1.84
C SER A 58 -4.48 -3.70 2.09
N ASP A 59 -4.80 -3.35 3.33
CA ASP A 59 -5.18 -2.00 3.73
C ASP A 59 -4.03 -1.00 3.56
N GLN A 60 -2.78 -1.48 3.62
CA GLN A 60 -1.58 -0.69 3.36
C GLN A 60 -1.23 -0.56 1.86
N GLY A 61 -1.99 -1.20 0.97
CA GLY A 61 -1.67 -1.27 -0.46
C GLY A 61 -0.55 -2.27 -0.80
N GLU A 62 -0.09 -3.04 0.17
CA GLU A 62 0.95 -4.06 0.01
C GLU A 62 0.36 -5.38 -0.51
N TYR A 63 -0.37 -5.30 -1.63
CA TYR A 63 -1.19 -6.39 -2.15
C TYR A 63 -0.40 -7.67 -2.42
N GLN A 64 0.87 -7.58 -2.82
CA GLN A 64 1.68 -8.78 -3.07
C GLN A 64 1.94 -9.57 -1.79
N MET A 65 2.25 -8.89 -0.67
CA MET A 65 2.47 -9.56 0.61
C MET A 65 1.18 -10.18 1.16
N ALA A 66 0.06 -9.47 1.02
CA ALA A 66 -1.26 -10.01 1.36
C ALA A 66 -1.57 -11.29 0.57
N LEU A 67 -1.38 -11.27 -0.76
CA LEU A 67 -1.61 -12.43 -1.62
C LEU A 67 -0.69 -13.60 -1.28
N ASP A 68 0.57 -13.34 -0.94
CA ASP A 68 1.51 -14.41 -0.57
C ASP A 68 1.08 -15.14 0.71
N LEU A 69 0.58 -14.43 1.71
CA LEU A 69 0.03 -15.04 2.93
C LEU A 69 -1.25 -15.84 2.65
N LEU A 70 -2.16 -15.28 1.85
CA LEU A 70 -3.42 -15.94 1.49
C LEU A 70 -3.17 -17.19 0.66
N ASN A 71 -2.20 -17.14 -0.26
CA ASN A 71 -1.80 -18.31 -1.04
C ASN A 71 -1.23 -19.41 -0.15
N GLN A 72 -0.46 -19.08 0.89
CA GLN A 72 0.00 -20.07 1.86
C GLN A 72 -1.16 -20.73 2.61
N LEU A 73 -2.14 -19.94 3.05
CA LEU A 73 -3.35 -20.48 3.68
C LEU A 73 -4.12 -21.41 2.73
N LEU A 74 -4.29 -21.01 1.47
CA LEU A 74 -5.01 -21.82 0.47
C LEU A 74 -4.24 -23.05 -0.02
N ILE A 75 -2.92 -23.09 0.17
CA ILE A 75 -2.11 -24.30 -0.03
C ILE A 75 -2.34 -25.27 1.13
N GLU A 76 -2.44 -24.77 2.37
CA GLU A 76 -2.69 -25.58 3.57
C GLU A 76 -4.15 -26.08 3.60
N ASP A 77 -5.11 -25.21 3.31
CA ASP A 77 -6.53 -25.52 3.17
C ASP A 77 -7.14 -24.78 1.96
N SER A 78 -7.26 -25.50 0.85
CA SER A 78 -7.85 -24.94 -0.37
C SER A 78 -9.34 -24.61 -0.25
N ALA A 79 -10.04 -25.10 0.78
CA ALA A 79 -11.47 -24.83 0.99
C ALA A 79 -11.72 -23.68 1.98
N ASP A 80 -10.67 -23.02 2.48
CA ASP A 80 -10.82 -21.86 3.37
C ASP A 80 -11.51 -20.71 2.63
N GLU A 81 -12.81 -20.52 2.93
CA GLU A 81 -13.65 -19.53 2.26
C GLU A 81 -13.22 -18.10 2.58
N ASP A 82 -12.86 -17.80 3.84
CA ASP A 82 -12.40 -16.46 4.23
C ASP A 82 -11.10 -16.08 3.49
N ALA A 83 -10.17 -17.03 3.34
CA ALA A 83 -8.93 -16.80 2.59
C ALA A 83 -9.18 -16.60 1.09
N ARG A 84 -10.21 -17.25 0.52
CA ARG A 84 -10.61 -17.06 -0.89
C ARG A 84 -11.24 -15.70 -1.10
N GLU A 85 -12.19 -15.33 -0.25
CA GLU A 85 -12.90 -14.05 -0.32
C GLU A 85 -11.92 -12.89 -0.20
N LEU A 86 -11.08 -12.92 0.84
CA LEU A 86 -10.07 -11.87 1.04
C LEU A 86 -9.08 -11.80 -0.12
N ARG A 87 -8.67 -12.93 -0.70
CA ARG A 87 -7.77 -12.92 -1.88
C ARG A 87 -8.43 -12.25 -3.07
N ASP A 88 -9.70 -12.53 -3.31
CA ASP A 88 -10.42 -11.96 -4.44
C ASP A 88 -10.64 -10.44 -4.23
N GLU A 89 -10.89 -9.99 -3.00
CA GLU A 89 -10.91 -8.56 -2.63
C GLU A 89 -9.56 -7.87 -2.86
N VAL A 90 -8.46 -8.47 -2.39
CA VAL A 90 -7.09 -7.97 -2.58
C VAL A 90 -6.74 -7.85 -4.06
N LEU A 91 -7.16 -8.82 -4.89
CA LEU A 91 -6.97 -8.76 -6.34
C LEU A 91 -7.77 -7.63 -6.98
N ALA A 92 -9.00 -7.40 -6.54
CA ALA A 92 -9.84 -6.31 -7.02
C ALA A 92 -9.25 -4.94 -6.65
N ALA A 93 -8.79 -4.79 -5.40
CA ALA A 93 -8.15 -3.57 -4.91
C ALA A 93 -6.87 -3.25 -5.72
N ARG A 94 -5.98 -4.24 -5.91
CA ARG A 94 -4.76 -4.08 -6.72
C ARG A 94 -5.06 -3.66 -8.15
N LYS A 95 -6.12 -4.23 -8.74
CA LYS A 95 -6.52 -3.88 -10.11
C LYS A 95 -7.03 -2.44 -10.19
N ALA A 96 -7.87 -2.03 -9.25
CA ALA A 96 -8.40 -0.68 -9.18
C ALA A 96 -7.29 0.36 -9.01
N GLU A 97 -6.32 0.10 -8.14
CA GLU A 97 -5.15 0.98 -7.97
C GLU A 97 -4.30 1.05 -9.25
N GLY A 98 -4.04 -0.10 -9.89
CA GLY A 98 -3.29 -0.16 -11.14
C GLY A 98 -3.96 0.60 -12.29
N GLU A 99 -5.29 0.58 -12.36
CA GLU A 99 -6.07 1.36 -13.34
C GLU A 99 -6.03 2.85 -13.03
N ALA A 100 -6.18 3.25 -11.76
CA ALA A 100 -6.08 4.63 -11.33
C ALA A 100 -4.69 5.23 -11.60
N SER A 101 -3.63 4.47 -11.31
CA SER A 101 -2.25 4.88 -11.58
C SER A 101 -1.97 5.08 -13.06
N LYS A 102 -2.42 4.14 -13.92
CA LYS A 102 -2.30 4.27 -15.38
C LYS A 102 -3.07 5.47 -15.91
N GLN A 103 -4.27 5.73 -15.40
CA GLN A 103 -5.06 6.88 -15.82
C GLN A 103 -4.36 8.20 -15.44
N ALA A 104 -3.84 8.29 -14.22
CA ALA A 104 -3.07 9.45 -13.77
C ALA A 104 -1.81 9.68 -14.62
N GLU A 105 -1.10 8.61 -15.00
CA GLU A 105 0.04 8.70 -15.91
C GLU A 105 -0.35 9.23 -17.29
N LEU A 106 -1.45 8.73 -17.87
CA LEU A 106 -1.94 9.20 -19.17
C LEU A 106 -2.33 10.68 -19.15
N ASP A 107 -2.99 11.13 -18.08
CA ASP A 107 -3.40 12.52 -17.97
C ASP A 107 -2.20 13.45 -17.72
N ALA A 108 -1.22 13.02 -16.93
CA ALA A 108 0.06 13.72 -16.80
C ALA A 108 0.83 13.81 -18.14
N LEU A 109 0.78 12.76 -18.96
CA LEU A 109 1.43 12.75 -20.27
C LEU A 109 0.74 13.69 -21.27
N LYS A 110 -0.59 13.80 -21.22
CA LYS A 110 -1.35 14.77 -22.04
C LYS A 110 -1.00 16.20 -21.64
N GLU A 111 -0.99 16.50 -20.34
CA GLU A 111 -0.64 17.82 -19.84
C GLU A 111 0.78 18.24 -20.27
N GLN A 112 1.74 17.31 -20.19
CA GLN A 112 3.11 17.57 -20.68
C GLN A 112 3.14 17.86 -22.19
N ASN A 113 2.36 17.15 -23.00
CA ASN A 113 2.29 17.42 -24.44
C ASN A 113 1.67 18.78 -24.75
N GLU A 114 0.62 19.19 -24.02
CA GLU A 114 -0.01 20.51 -24.15
C GLU A 114 0.96 21.64 -23.78
N GLN A 115 1.67 21.50 -22.65
CA GLN A 115 2.69 22.44 -22.23
C GLN A 115 3.83 22.54 -23.25
N LEU A 116 4.25 21.41 -23.83
CA LEU A 116 5.28 21.39 -24.86
C LEU A 116 4.78 22.11 -26.13
N ALA A 117 3.55 21.83 -26.57
CA ALA A 117 2.95 22.52 -27.71
C ALA A 117 2.85 24.03 -27.50
N GLU A 118 2.41 24.48 -26.33
CA GLU A 118 2.36 25.90 -25.98
C GLU A 118 3.75 26.56 -25.96
N SER A 119 4.75 25.86 -25.43
CA SER A 119 6.13 26.38 -25.41
C SER A 119 6.71 26.55 -26.82
N LEU A 120 6.38 25.63 -27.73
CA LEU A 120 6.79 25.69 -29.13
C LEU A 120 6.05 26.81 -29.88
N ASP A 121 4.77 27.00 -29.62
CA ASP A 121 3.96 28.09 -30.19
C ASP A 121 4.51 29.45 -29.78
N ARG A 122 4.75 29.64 -28.47
CA ARG A 122 5.38 30.86 -27.94
C ARG A 122 6.77 31.10 -28.56
N LEU A 123 7.58 30.06 -28.73
CA LEU A 123 8.89 30.19 -29.36
C LEU A 123 8.76 30.63 -30.83
N GLY A 124 7.83 30.05 -31.59
CA GLY A 124 7.51 30.45 -32.96
C GLY A 124 7.12 31.93 -33.05
N ASP A 125 6.23 32.37 -32.15
CA ASP A 125 5.81 33.77 -32.04
C ASP A 125 6.97 34.73 -31.75
N THR A 126 7.91 34.33 -30.88
CA THR A 126 9.09 35.15 -30.57
C THR A 126 10.04 35.27 -31.76
N ILE A 127 10.31 34.17 -32.47
CA ILE A 127 11.20 34.16 -33.64
C ILE A 127 10.61 34.99 -34.79
N ASN A 128 9.30 34.85 -35.04
CA ASN A 128 8.62 35.59 -36.09
C ASN A 128 8.54 37.10 -35.78
N ARG A 129 8.47 37.48 -34.50
CA ARG A 129 8.47 38.89 -34.07
C ARG A 129 9.86 39.54 -34.13
N GLU A 130 10.94 38.77 -33.94
CA GLU A 130 12.33 39.27 -34.02
C GLU A 130 12.90 39.35 -35.44
N ASN A 131 12.27 38.67 -36.41
CA ASN A 131 12.69 38.71 -37.82
C ASN A 131 11.54 39.13 -38.75
N PRO A 132 10.96 40.34 -38.59
CA PRO A 132 10.00 40.86 -39.55
C PRO A 132 10.75 41.09 -40.86
N GLU A 133 10.34 40.41 -41.93
CA GLU A 133 10.93 40.61 -43.26
C GLU A 133 10.81 42.08 -43.68
N ASP A 134 11.96 42.78 -43.75
CA ASP A 134 12.20 44.03 -44.49
C ASP A 134 13.44 43.85 -45.38
#